data_AF-A0A938LPS6-F1
#
_entry.id   AF-A0A938LPS6-F1
#
_cell.length_a   1.000
_cell.length_b   1.000
_cell.length_c   1.000
_cell.angle_alpha   90.00
_cell.angle_beta   90.00
_cell.angle_gamma   90.00
#
_symmetry.space_group_name_H-M   'P 1'
#
loop_
_entity.id
_entity.type
_entity.pdbx_description
1 polymer ?
#
loop_
_entity_poly.entity_id
_entity_poly.type
_entity_poly.pdbx_seq_one_letter_code
_entity_poly.pdbx_strand_id
1 'polypeptide(L)'
;MKIRMAVTAIVLMVVAGSSMAADWPQWRGASRDGKSADTGLLKQWPENGPPLAWKVDRLGGGDGGPAVAAGRIFIMANRGEEEVVWARSQKDGSEIWATPLGPAFRQQPSQGREGPSCTPTVDGERLYVEGLGGNVACLQVKDGQILWQRSLTEDFGGRRPMWSFRESPLVDGGKVIVTPGGPDAMLVALNKLTGETIWQAKVPDSPAAASVTPGGSGGSRASAGGPGGTGGPGGDRGGPGSFGGGRGGRAGFGGSGGGGAAYASPIAIDLDGQRQYVQLTARSLTAVAASDGKFLWQYDKPANRMGINCSTPLYHDGMVFASSAYGAGGGLVKLSKEADGSVKAEEVYATDMQNHHGGMILHDGYLYGASGGNEGGALVCLDFKTGQVMWDQRQDGQRRAKGSLAFADGLLYYRMEDGTIVLIEPNPKQYTERSRFQQPDRTRLPAWSHPVIANGGLYVRDQDALFCYNVE
;
A
#
# COMPACT_ATOMS: atom_id res chain seq x y z
N MET A 1 7.77 43.27 -67.86
CA MET A 1 8.33 42.92 -66.54
C MET A 1 7.19 42.34 -65.69
N LYS A 2 7.12 41.01 -65.53
CA LYS A 2 6.08 40.34 -64.73
C LYS A 2 6.79 39.59 -63.59
N ILE A 3 6.66 40.11 -62.37
CA ILE A 3 7.22 39.51 -61.16
C ILE A 3 6.23 38.41 -60.72
N ARG A 4 6.67 37.15 -60.72
CA ARG A 4 5.94 36.03 -60.13
C ARG A 4 6.37 35.89 -58.67
N MET A 5 5.48 36.22 -57.74
CA MET A 5 5.65 35.89 -56.32
C MET A 5 5.55 34.37 -56.15
N ALA A 6 6.61 33.75 -55.66
CA ALA A 6 6.57 32.39 -55.13
C ALA A 6 6.10 32.46 -53.68
N VAL A 7 4.95 31.84 -53.38
CA VAL A 7 4.47 31.64 -52.02
C VAL A 7 5.04 30.32 -51.53
N THR A 8 6.01 30.37 -50.62
CA THR A 8 6.56 29.18 -49.96
C THR A 8 5.62 28.80 -48.82
N ALA A 9 4.89 27.70 -48.97
CA ALA A 9 4.09 27.13 -47.89
C ALA A 9 4.99 26.45 -46.87
N ILE A 10 5.05 26.98 -45.65
CA ILE A 10 5.68 26.32 -44.50
C ILE A 10 4.71 25.26 -44.00
N VAL A 11 5.04 23.98 -44.22
CA VAL A 11 4.31 22.85 -43.63
C VAL A 11 4.78 22.72 -42.18
N LEU A 12 3.90 23.06 -41.23
CA LEU A 12 4.09 22.74 -39.82
C LEU A 12 3.88 21.22 -39.67
N MET A 13 4.96 20.45 -39.51
CA MET A 13 4.85 19.07 -39.03
C MET A 13 4.46 19.12 -37.55
N VAL A 14 3.19 18.84 -37.25
CA VAL A 14 2.77 18.46 -35.90
C VAL A 14 3.34 17.06 -35.65
N VAL A 15 4.42 16.98 -34.87
CA VAL A 15 4.89 15.71 -34.32
C VAL A 15 3.85 15.29 -33.29
N ALA A 16 2.90 14.45 -33.69
CA ALA A 16 2.06 13.73 -32.74
C ALA A 16 2.99 12.87 -31.88
N GLY A 17 3.18 13.25 -30.61
CA GLY A 17 3.92 12.42 -29.66
C GLY A 17 3.25 11.05 -29.62
N SER A 18 4.00 10.00 -29.94
CA SER A 18 3.51 8.64 -29.76
C SER A 18 3.36 8.39 -28.26
N SER A 19 2.17 8.02 -27.83
CA SER A 19 1.95 7.47 -26.50
C SER A 19 2.80 6.22 -26.33
N MET A 20 3.41 6.08 -25.16
CA MET A 20 4.04 4.82 -24.77
C MET A 20 3.12 4.17 -23.75
N ALA A 21 2.61 3.00 -24.10
CA ALA A 21 1.81 2.16 -23.23
C ALA A 21 2.75 1.28 -22.38
N ALA A 22 2.49 1.21 -21.08
CA ALA A 22 3.22 0.41 -20.12
C ALA A 22 2.27 -0.42 -19.24
N ASP A 23 2.65 -1.69 -19.06
CA ASP A 23 1.97 -2.61 -18.17
C ASP A 23 2.14 -2.24 -16.69
N TRP A 24 1.21 -2.72 -15.86
CA TRP A 24 1.21 -2.59 -14.41
C TRP A 24 1.10 -3.98 -13.77
N PRO A 25 2.17 -4.79 -13.83
CA PRO A 25 2.08 -6.24 -13.60
C PRO A 25 1.94 -6.64 -12.12
N GLN A 26 2.03 -5.68 -11.19
CA GLN A 26 2.05 -5.98 -9.76
C GLN A 26 1.59 -4.78 -8.92
N TRP A 27 1.49 -5.00 -7.60
CA TRP A 27 1.22 -3.97 -6.61
C TRP A 27 2.08 -2.72 -6.83
N ARG A 28 1.43 -1.56 -6.98
CA ARG A 28 2.09 -0.27 -7.20
C ARG A 28 3.00 -0.21 -8.44
N GLY A 29 2.71 -1.02 -9.46
CA GLY A 29 3.35 -0.92 -10.77
C GLY A 29 4.65 -1.71 -10.87
N ALA A 30 5.30 -1.68 -12.03
CA ALA A 30 6.49 -2.48 -12.32
C ALA A 30 7.61 -2.30 -11.28
N SER A 31 7.77 -1.09 -10.75
CA SER A 31 8.79 -0.74 -9.76
C SER A 31 8.30 -0.71 -8.30
N ARG A 32 7.03 -1.06 -8.04
CA ARG A 32 6.36 -0.96 -6.72
C ARG A 32 6.34 0.44 -6.08
N ASP A 33 6.58 1.50 -6.86
CA ASP A 33 6.65 2.89 -6.39
C ASP A 33 5.36 3.68 -6.65
N GLY A 34 4.38 3.08 -7.30
CA GLY A 34 3.09 3.68 -7.64
C GLY A 34 3.13 4.55 -8.88
N LYS A 35 4.16 4.41 -9.74
CA LYS A 35 4.32 5.19 -10.96
C LYS A 35 4.12 4.34 -12.21
N SER A 36 3.29 4.83 -13.12
CA SER A 36 3.17 4.31 -14.49
C SER A 36 4.24 4.97 -15.36
N ALA A 37 4.75 4.20 -16.34
CA ALA A 37 5.58 4.73 -17.40
C ALA A 37 4.77 5.28 -18.58
N ASP A 38 3.43 5.21 -18.53
CA ASP A 38 2.56 5.78 -19.56
C ASP A 38 2.84 7.28 -19.77
N THR A 39 2.84 7.68 -21.04
CA THR A 39 2.99 9.08 -21.47
C THR A 39 1.98 9.44 -22.55
N GLY A 40 1.67 10.73 -22.69
CA GLY A 40 0.65 11.20 -23.65
C GLY A 40 -0.75 11.17 -23.07
N LEU A 41 -0.87 11.14 -21.74
CA LEU A 41 -2.14 11.07 -21.03
C LEU A 41 -2.80 12.45 -20.90
N LEU A 42 -4.12 12.47 -20.78
CA LEU A 42 -4.93 13.64 -20.52
C LEU A 42 -4.42 14.42 -19.32
N LYS A 43 -4.09 15.71 -19.53
CA LYS A 43 -3.65 16.63 -18.47
C LYS A 43 -4.80 17.29 -17.71
N GLN A 44 -6.01 17.15 -18.23
CA GLN A 44 -7.25 17.64 -17.67
C GLN A 44 -8.39 16.78 -18.20
N TRP A 45 -9.30 16.38 -17.32
CA TRP A 45 -10.49 15.61 -17.72
C TRP A 45 -11.68 16.51 -18.02
N PRO A 46 -12.64 16.04 -18.84
CA PRO A 46 -13.99 16.62 -18.90
C PRO A 46 -14.66 16.63 -17.52
N GLU A 47 -15.70 17.46 -17.36
CA GLU A 47 -16.45 17.60 -16.10
C GLU A 47 -17.00 16.27 -15.54
N ASN A 48 -17.44 15.38 -16.43
CA ASN A 48 -17.96 14.05 -16.07
C ASN A 48 -16.86 12.99 -15.96
N GLY A 49 -15.58 13.39 -15.99
CA GLY A 49 -14.44 12.50 -16.00
C GLY A 49 -13.98 12.07 -17.40
N PRO A 50 -12.89 11.30 -17.48
CA PRO A 50 -12.42 10.71 -18.73
C PRO A 50 -13.47 9.75 -19.33
N PRO A 51 -13.48 9.54 -20.66
CA PRO A 51 -14.41 8.61 -21.30
C PRO A 51 -14.35 7.21 -20.69
N LEU A 52 -15.49 6.65 -20.30
CA LEU A 52 -15.56 5.26 -19.85
C LEU A 52 -15.40 4.33 -21.05
N ALA A 53 -14.32 3.55 -21.08
CA ALA A 53 -14.08 2.57 -22.13
C ALA A 53 -14.99 1.34 -21.96
N TRP A 54 -15.05 0.81 -20.73
CA TRP A 54 -15.94 -0.27 -20.36
C TRP A 54 -16.07 -0.37 -18.83
N LYS A 55 -17.12 -1.08 -18.39
CA LYS A 55 -17.38 -1.43 -17.00
C LYS A 55 -17.78 -2.89 -16.92
N VAL A 56 -17.29 -3.58 -15.90
CA VAL A 56 -17.71 -4.94 -15.56
C VAL A 56 -18.24 -4.97 -14.13
N ASP A 57 -19.42 -5.54 -13.95
CA ASP A 57 -20.06 -5.77 -12.64
C ASP A 57 -20.00 -7.27 -12.27
N ARG A 58 -20.35 -7.59 -11.01
CA ARG A 58 -20.43 -8.96 -10.48
C ARG A 58 -19.09 -9.71 -10.52
N LEU A 59 -18.00 -9.01 -10.27
CA LEU A 59 -16.64 -9.58 -10.23
C LEU A 59 -16.36 -10.45 -8.99
N GLY A 60 -17.24 -10.35 -7.98
CA GLY A 60 -17.02 -10.90 -6.64
C GLY A 60 -16.48 -9.83 -5.68
N GLY A 61 -16.61 -10.07 -4.38
CA GLY A 61 -16.15 -9.13 -3.35
C GLY A 61 -14.63 -9.07 -3.25
N GLY A 62 -14.11 -7.99 -2.67
CA GLY A 62 -12.68 -7.70 -2.55
C GLY A 62 -12.34 -6.27 -2.96
N ASP A 63 -11.19 -5.81 -2.50
CA ASP A 63 -10.70 -4.43 -2.60
C ASP A 63 -9.29 -4.33 -3.17
N GLY A 64 -8.78 -5.42 -3.74
CA GLY A 64 -7.46 -5.44 -4.39
C GLY A 64 -7.44 -4.67 -5.71
N GLY A 65 -6.33 -4.00 -5.97
CA GLY A 65 -6.08 -3.39 -7.29
C GLY A 65 -5.87 -4.44 -8.38
N PRO A 66 -6.14 -4.11 -9.65
CA PRO A 66 -5.80 -4.99 -10.75
C PRO A 66 -4.29 -5.01 -11.05
N ALA A 67 -3.80 -6.18 -11.45
CA ALA A 67 -2.58 -6.27 -12.23
C ALA A 67 -2.95 -6.27 -13.71
N VAL A 68 -2.26 -5.45 -14.51
CA VAL A 68 -2.45 -5.33 -15.96
C VAL A 68 -1.16 -5.76 -16.63
N ALA A 69 -1.21 -6.84 -17.40
CA ALA A 69 -0.03 -7.35 -18.11
C ALA A 69 -0.43 -8.07 -19.40
N ALA A 70 0.31 -7.81 -20.48
CA ALA A 70 0.20 -8.49 -21.76
C ALA A 70 -1.26 -8.58 -22.29
N GLY A 71 -2.00 -7.47 -22.24
CA GLY A 71 -3.38 -7.40 -22.73
C GLY A 71 -4.42 -8.05 -21.81
N ARG A 72 -4.05 -8.39 -20.57
CA ARG A 72 -4.90 -9.07 -19.59
C ARG A 72 -4.93 -8.31 -18.27
N ILE A 73 -6.01 -8.53 -17.54
CA ILE A 73 -6.26 -7.98 -16.20
C ILE A 73 -6.43 -9.15 -15.24
N PHE A 74 -5.71 -9.14 -14.13
CA PHE A 74 -5.80 -10.17 -13.09
C PHE A 74 -6.25 -9.56 -11.78
N ILE A 75 -7.27 -10.13 -11.15
CA ILE A 75 -7.66 -9.79 -9.78
C ILE A 75 -8.14 -11.02 -9.04
N MET A 76 -8.03 -10.96 -7.72
CA MET A 76 -8.69 -11.88 -6.80
C MET A 76 -10.08 -11.38 -6.39
N ALA A 77 -10.98 -12.30 -6.05
CA ALA A 77 -12.28 -11.97 -5.50
C ALA A 77 -12.89 -13.15 -4.73
N ASN A 78 -13.83 -12.89 -3.82
CA ASN A 78 -14.76 -13.94 -3.38
C ASN A 78 -15.94 -14.01 -4.35
N ARG A 79 -16.21 -15.19 -4.91
CA ARG A 79 -17.39 -15.48 -5.72
C ARG A 79 -18.16 -16.64 -5.10
N GLY A 80 -19.32 -16.34 -4.51
CA GLY A 80 -20.10 -17.34 -3.79
C GLY A 80 -19.36 -17.84 -2.55
N GLU A 81 -19.06 -19.14 -2.50
CA GLU A 81 -18.34 -19.79 -1.40
C GLU A 81 -16.86 -20.01 -1.69
N GLU A 82 -16.34 -19.46 -2.78
CA GLU A 82 -14.96 -19.64 -3.22
C GLU A 82 -14.21 -18.31 -3.26
N GLU A 83 -12.94 -18.35 -2.85
CA GLU A 83 -11.96 -17.32 -3.17
C GLU A 83 -11.32 -17.68 -4.52
N VAL A 84 -11.42 -16.80 -5.50
CA VAL A 84 -11.01 -17.04 -6.87
C VAL A 84 -9.96 -16.03 -7.33
N VAL A 85 -9.09 -16.47 -8.23
CA VAL A 85 -8.32 -15.58 -9.13
C VAL A 85 -8.99 -15.62 -10.48
N TRP A 86 -9.13 -14.48 -11.15
CA TRP A 86 -9.64 -14.46 -12.51
C TRP A 86 -8.77 -13.58 -13.41
N ALA A 87 -8.81 -13.90 -14.71
CA ALA A 87 -8.24 -13.09 -15.76
C ALA A 87 -9.34 -12.57 -16.70
N ARG A 88 -9.19 -11.33 -17.12
CA ARG A 88 -10.06 -10.66 -18.10
C ARG A 88 -9.25 -10.04 -19.24
N SER A 89 -9.87 -9.90 -20.38
CA SER A 89 -9.35 -9.15 -21.52
C SER A 89 -9.24 -7.67 -21.14
N GLN A 90 -8.08 -7.06 -21.38
CA GLN A 90 -7.90 -5.62 -21.18
C GLN A 90 -8.75 -4.80 -22.16
N LYS A 91 -9.00 -5.34 -23.35
CA LYS A 91 -9.67 -4.65 -24.45
C LYS A 91 -11.12 -4.31 -24.13
N ASP A 92 -11.85 -5.23 -23.51
CA ASP A 92 -13.30 -5.16 -23.36
C ASP A 92 -13.81 -5.71 -22.01
N GLY A 93 -12.91 -6.14 -21.12
CA GLY A 93 -13.27 -6.69 -19.82
C GLY A 93 -13.88 -8.08 -19.86
N SER A 94 -13.90 -8.77 -21.01
CA SER A 94 -14.47 -10.13 -21.11
C SER A 94 -13.69 -11.11 -20.24
N GLU A 95 -14.38 -12.07 -19.61
CA GLU A 95 -13.71 -13.11 -18.81
C GLU A 95 -12.93 -14.07 -19.70
N ILE A 96 -11.69 -14.37 -19.32
CA ILE A 96 -10.82 -15.34 -20.00
C ILE A 96 -10.87 -16.65 -19.21
N TRP A 97 -10.59 -16.58 -17.90
CA TRP A 97 -10.65 -17.72 -16.99
C TRP A 97 -10.89 -17.24 -15.55
N ALA A 98 -11.38 -18.15 -14.71
CA ALA A 98 -11.50 -17.98 -13.27
C ALA A 98 -11.14 -19.30 -12.58
N THR A 99 -10.23 -19.24 -11.62
CA THR A 99 -9.69 -20.39 -10.90
C THR A 99 -9.98 -20.24 -9.41
N PRO A 100 -10.75 -21.15 -8.80
CA PRO A 100 -10.88 -21.25 -7.35
C PRO A 100 -9.54 -21.60 -6.69
N LEU A 101 -9.14 -20.85 -5.67
CA LEU A 101 -7.98 -21.18 -4.83
C LEU A 101 -8.38 -21.98 -3.59
N GLY A 102 -9.64 -21.89 -3.19
CA GLY A 102 -10.18 -22.54 -2.00
C GLY A 102 -11.44 -21.85 -1.49
N PRO A 103 -11.94 -22.25 -0.31
CA PRO A 103 -13.13 -21.65 0.29
C PRO A 103 -12.95 -20.15 0.56
N ALA A 104 -13.99 -19.37 0.28
CA ALA A 104 -14.05 -17.95 0.61
C ALA A 104 -13.90 -17.75 2.11
N PHE A 105 -12.92 -16.95 2.52
CA PHE A 105 -12.77 -16.57 3.91
C PHE A 105 -13.75 -15.44 4.25
N ARG A 106 -14.60 -15.68 5.27
CA ARG A 106 -15.57 -14.67 5.75
C ARG A 106 -15.03 -13.90 6.94
N GLN A 107 -14.97 -12.58 6.81
CA GLN A 107 -14.44 -11.70 7.85
C GLN A 107 -15.52 -11.36 8.88
N GLN A 108 -15.15 -11.24 10.15
CA GLN A 108 -16.07 -10.79 11.20
C GLN A 108 -15.39 -9.75 12.11
N PRO A 109 -15.84 -8.48 12.12
CA PRO A 109 -16.93 -7.91 11.30
C PRO A 109 -16.53 -7.73 9.82
N SER A 110 -17.53 -7.50 8.96
CA SER A 110 -17.33 -7.20 7.54
C SER A 110 -16.97 -5.72 7.32
N GLN A 111 -16.14 -5.43 6.32
CA GLN A 111 -15.71 -4.06 5.95
C GLN A 111 -16.24 -3.58 4.60
N GLY A 112 -17.00 -4.41 3.89
CA GLY A 112 -17.48 -4.13 2.54
C GLY A 112 -18.02 -5.40 1.89
N ARG A 113 -17.86 -5.53 0.57
CA ARG A 113 -18.00 -6.82 -0.08
C ARG A 113 -16.73 -7.62 0.18
N GLU A 114 -16.86 -8.64 1.01
CA GLU A 114 -15.74 -9.45 1.47
C GLU A 114 -14.97 -10.09 0.32
N GLY A 115 -13.65 -9.99 0.39
CA GLY A 115 -12.74 -10.67 -0.51
C GLY A 115 -11.31 -10.15 -0.38
N PRO A 116 -10.37 -10.75 -1.13
CA PRO A 116 -8.96 -10.40 -1.09
C PRO A 116 -8.67 -8.94 -1.47
N SER A 117 -7.60 -8.40 -0.89
CA SER A 117 -7.00 -7.11 -1.30
C SER A 117 -5.71 -7.27 -2.11
N CYS A 118 -5.25 -8.51 -2.30
CA CYS A 118 -4.04 -8.80 -3.05
C CYS A 118 -4.16 -8.23 -4.48
N THR A 119 -3.17 -7.45 -4.89
CA THR A 119 -2.92 -7.19 -6.31
C THR A 119 -2.00 -8.30 -6.80
N PRO A 120 -2.44 -9.17 -7.73
CA PRO A 120 -1.61 -10.26 -8.21
C PRO A 120 -0.26 -9.76 -8.77
N THR A 121 0.78 -10.58 -8.68
CA THR A 121 2.09 -10.28 -9.28
C THR A 121 2.29 -11.16 -10.51
N VAL A 122 2.46 -10.55 -11.68
CA VAL A 122 2.75 -11.22 -12.95
C VAL A 122 4.27 -11.19 -13.20
N ASP A 123 4.89 -12.35 -13.40
CA ASP A 123 6.29 -12.51 -13.83
C ASP A 123 6.33 -13.48 -15.01
N GLY A 124 6.40 -12.93 -16.22
CA GLY A 124 6.37 -13.70 -17.47
C GLY A 124 5.09 -14.52 -17.61
N GLU A 125 5.23 -15.85 -17.64
CA GLU A 125 4.10 -16.78 -17.79
C GLU A 125 3.41 -17.13 -16.45
N ARG A 126 3.90 -16.59 -15.32
CA ARG A 126 3.43 -16.94 -13.98
C ARG A 126 2.74 -15.77 -13.28
N LEU A 127 1.73 -16.13 -12.51
CA LEU A 127 0.93 -15.25 -11.67
C LEU A 127 1.04 -15.70 -10.21
N TYR A 128 1.32 -14.78 -9.30
CA TYR A 128 1.47 -15.05 -7.87
C TYR A 128 0.45 -14.26 -7.07
N VAL A 129 -0.18 -14.92 -6.11
CA VAL A 129 -1.32 -14.38 -5.35
C VAL A 129 -1.26 -14.81 -3.90
N GLU A 130 -1.92 -14.02 -3.05
CA GLU A 130 -2.17 -14.32 -1.64
C GLU A 130 -3.66 -14.15 -1.32
N GLY A 131 -4.26 -15.21 -0.80
CA GLY A 131 -5.64 -15.24 -0.30
C GLY A 131 -5.79 -14.74 1.12
N LEU A 132 -7.02 -14.38 1.52
CA LEU A 132 -7.33 -13.89 2.87
C LEU A 132 -6.94 -14.89 3.97
N GLY A 133 -7.08 -16.19 3.67
CA GLY A 133 -6.72 -17.28 4.57
C GLY A 133 -5.21 -17.50 4.71
N GLY A 134 -4.39 -16.88 3.87
CA GLY A 134 -2.96 -17.15 3.75
C GLY A 134 -2.63 -18.23 2.71
N ASN A 135 -3.54 -18.50 1.77
CA ASN A 135 -3.26 -19.36 0.63
C ASN A 135 -2.39 -18.60 -0.37
N VAL A 136 -1.14 -19.01 -0.53
CA VAL A 136 -0.22 -18.47 -1.53
C VAL A 136 -0.20 -19.42 -2.71
N ALA A 137 -0.41 -18.91 -3.92
CA ALA A 137 -0.46 -19.74 -5.11
C ALA A 137 0.38 -19.17 -6.25
N CYS A 138 0.91 -20.06 -7.08
CA CYS A 138 1.40 -19.74 -8.41
C CYS A 138 0.47 -20.37 -9.46
N LEU A 139 0.07 -19.56 -10.43
CA LEU A 139 -0.78 -19.98 -11.53
C LEU A 139 -0.14 -19.65 -12.87
N GLN A 140 -0.52 -20.38 -13.91
CA GLN A 140 -0.20 -20.01 -15.28
C GLN A 140 -1.04 -18.82 -15.73
N VAL A 141 -0.39 -17.81 -16.28
CA VAL A 141 -1.05 -16.62 -16.85
C VAL A 141 -2.03 -16.99 -17.97
N LYS A 142 -1.67 -18.01 -18.76
CA LYS A 142 -2.40 -18.41 -19.97
C LYS A 142 -3.84 -18.84 -19.67
N ASP A 143 -4.01 -19.73 -18.70
CA ASP A 143 -5.25 -20.49 -18.47
C ASP A 143 -5.65 -20.60 -16.99
N GLY A 144 -4.88 -20.01 -16.08
CA GLY A 144 -5.17 -20.04 -14.66
C GLY A 144 -4.89 -21.40 -14.00
N GLN A 145 -4.14 -22.30 -14.64
CA GLN A 145 -3.75 -23.55 -14.00
C GLN A 145 -2.89 -23.28 -12.76
N ILE A 146 -3.29 -23.81 -11.60
CA ILE A 146 -2.47 -23.80 -10.39
C ILE A 146 -1.26 -24.72 -10.60
N LEU A 147 -0.06 -24.15 -10.40
CA LEU A 147 1.21 -24.86 -10.51
C LEU A 147 1.70 -25.35 -9.14
N TRP A 148 1.52 -24.52 -8.12
CA TRP A 148 1.78 -24.88 -6.72
C TRP A 148 0.96 -23.98 -5.79
N GLN A 149 0.70 -24.48 -4.58
CA GLN A 149 0.05 -23.75 -3.49
C GLN A 149 0.79 -24.02 -2.17
N ARG A 150 0.81 -23.02 -1.29
CA ARG A 150 1.35 -23.07 0.07
C ARG A 150 0.39 -22.36 1.02
N SER A 151 0.46 -22.68 2.31
CA SER A 151 -0.38 -22.09 3.35
C SER A 151 0.47 -21.36 4.38
N LEU A 152 0.31 -20.03 4.48
CA LEU A 152 1.02 -19.21 5.47
C LEU A 152 0.79 -19.69 6.90
N THR A 153 -0.43 -20.17 7.20
CA THR A 153 -0.78 -20.62 8.54
C THR A 153 -0.31 -22.05 8.81
N GLU A 154 -0.52 -22.97 7.87
CA GLU A 154 -0.24 -24.40 8.10
C GLU A 154 1.24 -24.74 7.92
N ASP A 155 1.90 -24.15 6.93
CA ASP A 155 3.29 -24.48 6.60
C ASP A 155 4.31 -23.73 7.47
N PHE A 156 3.93 -22.54 7.96
CA PHE A 156 4.85 -21.58 8.58
C PHE A 156 4.41 -21.09 9.96
N GLY A 157 3.29 -21.60 10.49
CA GLY A 157 2.74 -21.15 11.78
C GLY A 157 2.37 -19.67 11.77
N GLY A 158 2.00 -19.15 10.59
CA GLY A 158 1.65 -17.75 10.38
C GLY A 158 0.47 -17.32 11.25
N ARG A 159 0.49 -16.06 11.67
CA ARG A 159 -0.55 -15.46 12.54
C ARG A 159 -1.41 -14.53 11.71
N ARG A 160 -2.61 -14.99 11.37
CA ARG A 160 -3.55 -14.21 10.58
C ARG A 160 -3.90 -12.87 11.28
N PRO A 161 -3.75 -11.73 10.60
CA PRO A 161 -4.15 -10.43 11.13
C PRO A 161 -5.67 -10.32 11.35
N MET A 162 -6.09 -9.30 12.09
CA MET A 162 -7.51 -9.01 12.39
C MET A 162 -8.37 -8.93 11.12
N TRP A 163 -7.86 -8.29 10.06
CA TRP A 163 -8.53 -8.13 8.77
C TRP A 163 -7.98 -9.09 7.72
N SER A 164 -7.50 -10.27 8.15
CA SER A 164 -6.96 -11.33 7.29
C SER A 164 -5.64 -10.97 6.60
N PHE A 165 -5.08 -11.89 5.82
CA PHE A 165 -3.92 -11.59 4.96
C PHE A 165 -4.34 -10.71 3.78
N ARG A 166 -3.47 -9.79 3.36
CA ARG A 166 -3.80 -8.68 2.45
C ARG A 166 -2.63 -8.26 1.56
N GLU A 167 -1.45 -8.82 1.76
CA GLU A 167 -0.26 -8.38 1.04
C GLU A 167 -0.29 -8.85 -0.42
N SER A 168 0.55 -8.23 -1.23
CA SER A 168 0.79 -8.64 -2.61
C SER A 168 2.19 -9.25 -2.70
N PRO A 169 2.30 -10.57 -2.97
CA PRO A 169 3.59 -11.28 -2.97
C PRO A 169 4.63 -10.58 -3.83
N LEU A 170 5.85 -10.46 -3.33
CA LEU A 170 6.97 -9.85 -4.06
C LEU A 170 7.74 -10.94 -4.82
N VAL A 171 7.91 -10.76 -6.13
CA VAL A 171 8.80 -11.60 -6.93
C VAL A 171 10.13 -10.89 -7.11
N ASP A 172 11.23 -11.54 -6.74
CA ASP A 172 12.60 -11.04 -6.95
C ASP A 172 13.52 -12.17 -7.42
N GLY A 173 13.93 -12.11 -8.69
CA GLY A 173 14.72 -13.16 -9.34
C GLY A 173 14.01 -14.52 -9.34
N GLY A 174 14.55 -15.47 -8.59
CA GLY A 174 13.99 -16.82 -8.44
C GLY A 174 13.08 -17.01 -7.22
N LYS A 175 12.75 -15.93 -6.48
CA LYS A 175 12.07 -16.00 -5.19
C LYS A 175 10.70 -15.33 -5.23
N VAL A 176 9.77 -15.87 -4.44
CA VAL A 176 8.51 -15.23 -4.04
C VAL A 176 8.61 -14.96 -2.55
N ILE A 177 8.42 -13.70 -2.14
CA ILE A 177 8.54 -13.26 -0.75
C ILE A 177 7.15 -13.00 -0.20
N VAL A 178 6.89 -13.60 0.96
CA VAL A 178 5.62 -13.51 1.70
C VAL A 178 5.86 -13.36 3.20
N THR A 179 4.84 -12.88 3.93
CA THR A 179 4.89 -12.52 5.35
C THR A 179 3.89 -13.34 6.17
N PRO A 180 4.21 -14.61 6.54
CA PRO A 180 3.34 -15.36 7.44
C PRO A 180 3.20 -14.70 8.82
N GLY A 181 4.22 -13.98 9.28
CA GLY A 181 4.20 -13.31 10.58
C GLY A 181 4.18 -14.28 11.76
N GLY A 182 4.68 -15.49 11.57
CA GLY A 182 4.85 -16.48 12.63
C GLY A 182 6.09 -16.18 13.48
N PRO A 183 6.21 -16.75 14.70
CA PRO A 183 7.39 -16.58 15.55
C PRO A 183 8.67 -17.10 14.86
N ASP A 184 8.56 -18.20 14.10
CA ASP A 184 9.68 -18.83 13.39
C ASP A 184 9.75 -18.48 11.90
N ALA A 185 8.80 -17.68 11.41
CA ALA A 185 8.65 -17.33 10.00
C ALA A 185 7.96 -15.97 9.87
N MET A 186 8.67 -14.91 10.24
CA MET A 186 8.23 -13.53 10.01
C MET A 186 8.08 -13.29 8.50
N LEU A 187 9.15 -13.59 7.75
CA LEU A 187 9.24 -13.47 6.30
C LEU A 187 9.72 -14.79 5.72
N VAL A 188 9.21 -15.18 4.57
CA VAL A 188 9.58 -16.43 3.90
C VAL A 188 9.89 -16.15 2.44
N ALA A 189 10.96 -16.78 1.95
CA ALA A 189 11.22 -16.88 0.52
C ALA A 189 10.88 -18.28 0.03
N LEU A 190 10.03 -18.34 -0.99
CA LEU A 190 9.68 -19.55 -1.72
C LEU A 190 10.38 -19.54 -3.08
N ASN A 191 10.75 -20.71 -3.58
CA ASN A 191 11.17 -20.88 -4.96
C ASN A 191 10.00 -20.56 -5.88
N LYS A 192 10.20 -19.61 -6.80
CA LYS A 192 9.12 -19.12 -7.66
C LYS A 192 8.52 -20.18 -8.59
N LEU A 193 9.26 -21.24 -8.90
CA LEU A 193 8.85 -22.30 -9.81
C LEU A 193 8.19 -23.47 -9.08
N THR A 194 8.69 -23.82 -7.90
CA THR A 194 8.27 -25.05 -7.18
C THR A 194 7.44 -24.78 -5.93
N GLY A 195 7.47 -23.55 -5.39
CA GLY A 195 6.84 -23.22 -4.11
C GLY A 195 7.61 -23.76 -2.89
N GLU A 196 8.75 -24.42 -3.09
CA GLU A 196 9.59 -24.92 -2.01
C GLU A 196 10.21 -23.79 -1.20
N THR A 197 10.35 -23.98 0.10
CA THR A 197 10.94 -22.98 0.99
C THR A 197 12.44 -22.85 0.72
N ILE A 198 12.91 -21.65 0.39
CA ILE A 198 14.34 -21.33 0.26
C ILE A 198 14.89 -20.98 1.64
N TRP A 199 14.23 -20.06 2.34
CA TRP A 199 14.59 -19.66 3.70
C TRP A 199 13.38 -19.11 4.46
N GLN A 200 13.50 -19.06 5.78
CA GLN A 200 12.53 -18.46 6.70
C GLN A 200 13.28 -17.53 7.65
N ALA A 201 12.84 -16.28 7.73
CA ALA A 201 13.42 -15.28 8.61
C ALA A 201 12.65 -15.24 9.93
N LYS A 202 13.36 -15.28 11.05
CA LYS A 202 12.78 -15.13 12.40
C LYS A 202 12.93 -13.69 12.87
N VAL A 203 12.06 -13.31 13.80
CA VAL A 203 12.30 -12.11 14.61
C VAL A 203 13.27 -12.49 15.73
N PRO A 204 14.37 -11.74 15.94
CA PRO A 204 15.26 -11.99 17.07
C PRO A 204 14.53 -11.89 18.43
N ASP A 205 14.84 -12.81 19.37
CA ASP A 205 14.23 -12.86 20.72
C ASP A 205 14.48 -11.58 21.54
N SER A 206 15.61 -10.93 21.27
CA SER A 206 15.85 -9.54 21.64
C SER A 206 16.23 -8.83 20.35
N PRO A 207 15.39 -7.92 19.82
CA PRO A 207 15.84 -6.97 18.80
C PRO A 207 16.81 -6.02 19.51
N ALA A 208 18.01 -6.51 19.82
CA ALA A 208 19.00 -5.77 20.56
C ALA A 208 19.41 -4.56 19.70
N ALA A 209 19.01 -3.36 20.17
CA ALA A 209 19.75 -2.12 20.07
C ALA A 209 20.57 -1.92 18.80
N ALA A 210 19.92 -1.76 17.64
CA ALA A 210 20.45 -0.81 16.67
C ALA A 210 20.18 0.58 17.26
N SER A 211 21.21 1.14 17.90
CA SER A 211 21.19 2.33 18.74
C SER A 211 20.45 3.53 18.12
N VAL A 212 19.23 3.81 18.59
CA VAL A 212 18.69 5.18 18.58
C VAL A 212 19.19 5.83 19.86
N THR A 213 20.26 6.62 19.77
CA THR A 213 20.64 7.52 20.87
C THR A 213 19.66 8.70 20.85
N PRO A 214 18.94 9.01 21.94
CA PRO A 214 18.16 10.24 21.99
C PRO A 214 19.13 11.43 22.07
N GLY A 215 19.31 12.13 20.95
CA GLY A 215 19.94 13.45 20.93
C GLY A 215 19.02 14.46 21.62
N GLY A 216 19.22 14.64 22.92
CA GLY A 216 18.58 15.72 23.66
C GLY A 216 19.17 17.08 23.26
N SER A 217 18.32 18.01 22.84
CA SER A 217 18.57 19.44 22.99
C SER A 217 17.41 20.05 23.77
N GLY A 218 17.73 20.54 24.96
CA GLY A 218 16.77 21.00 25.94
C GLY A 218 15.99 22.25 25.53
N GLY A 219 14.73 22.27 25.93
CA GLY A 219 13.94 23.47 26.10
C GLY A 219 13.27 23.40 27.46
N SER A 220 13.87 24.04 28.46
CA SER A 220 13.29 24.18 29.79
C SER A 220 12.02 25.02 29.71
N ARG A 221 10.93 24.53 30.33
CA ARG A 221 9.92 25.42 30.91
C ARG A 221 9.75 25.06 32.37
N ALA A 222 10.21 25.99 33.18
CA ALA A 222 10.02 26.01 34.61
C ALA A 222 8.55 26.25 34.96
N SER A 223 8.08 25.62 36.04
CA SER A 223 7.11 26.24 36.93
C SER A 223 7.49 25.89 38.38
N ALA A 224 7.96 26.91 39.11
CA ALA A 224 7.89 26.99 40.56
C ALA A 224 6.41 26.80 40.99
N GLY A 225 6.03 26.22 42.12
CA GLY A 225 6.68 26.12 43.42
C GLY A 225 5.80 26.83 44.46
N GLY A 226 5.11 26.06 45.32
CA GLY A 226 4.63 26.56 46.62
C GLY A 226 3.10 26.48 46.90
N PRO A 227 2.68 26.51 48.19
CA PRO A 227 2.30 25.26 48.88
C PRO A 227 1.00 25.32 49.73
N GLY A 228 0.53 24.14 50.18
CA GLY A 228 -0.12 23.91 51.48
C GLY A 228 -1.64 24.10 51.60
N GLY A 229 -2.31 23.17 52.30
CA GLY A 229 -3.68 23.39 52.81
C GLY A 229 -4.51 22.12 53.06
N THR A 230 -4.76 21.83 54.34
CA THR A 230 -5.51 20.70 54.93
C THR A 230 -7.04 20.87 54.89
N GLY A 231 -7.81 19.76 54.88
CA GLY A 231 -9.21 19.72 55.36
C GLY A 231 -10.10 18.62 54.73
N GLY A 232 -10.61 17.66 55.53
CA GLY A 232 -11.65 16.67 55.12
C GLY A 232 -13.08 17.17 55.36
N PRO A 233 -14.08 16.29 55.60
CA PRO A 233 -14.58 15.19 54.76
C PRO A 233 -16.12 15.27 54.52
N GLY A 234 -16.67 14.37 53.69
CA GLY A 234 -18.08 13.93 53.81
C GLY A 234 -18.95 14.01 52.55
N GLY A 235 -19.65 12.92 52.23
CA GLY A 235 -20.72 12.93 51.23
C GLY A 235 -21.10 11.57 50.63
N ASP A 236 -21.51 10.61 51.46
CA ASP A 236 -22.27 9.41 51.03
C ASP A 236 -23.65 9.79 50.48
N ARG A 237 -24.02 9.24 49.32
CA ARG A 237 -25.40 8.81 48.98
C ARG A 237 -25.35 7.65 47.99
N GLY A 238 -26.00 6.55 48.34
CA GLY A 238 -25.84 5.25 47.69
C GLY A 238 -26.93 4.83 46.70
N GLY A 239 -26.53 3.80 45.92
CA GLY A 239 -27.29 2.61 45.51
C GLY A 239 -28.31 2.72 44.37
N PRO A 240 -28.76 1.58 43.76
CA PRO A 240 -28.26 0.20 43.85
C PRO A 240 -28.07 -0.50 42.48
N GLY A 241 -27.56 -1.73 42.49
CA GLY A 241 -27.94 -2.73 41.47
C GLY A 241 -26.83 -3.44 40.70
N SER A 242 -26.10 -4.31 41.38
CA SER A 242 -25.23 -5.33 40.79
C SER A 242 -26.01 -6.34 39.95
N PHE A 243 -25.59 -6.57 38.71
CA PHE A 243 -25.80 -7.84 38.02
C PHE A 243 -24.43 -8.44 37.70
N GLY A 244 -24.08 -9.48 38.44
CA GLY A 244 -22.94 -10.34 38.14
C GLY A 244 -23.26 -11.25 36.95
N GLY A 245 -22.28 -11.43 36.07
CA GLY A 245 -22.37 -12.40 34.98
C GLY A 245 -21.06 -12.48 34.19
N GLY A 246 -20.30 -13.54 34.42
CA GLY A 246 -19.39 -14.13 33.45
C GLY A 246 -18.12 -13.35 33.11
N ARG A 247 -17.01 -13.69 33.78
CA ARG A 247 -15.65 -13.46 33.26
C ARG A 247 -15.43 -14.32 32.01
N GLY A 248 -15.81 -13.79 30.84
CA GLY A 248 -15.29 -14.21 29.54
C GLY A 248 -13.93 -13.55 29.32
N GLY A 249 -12.89 -14.36 29.13
CA GLY A 249 -11.50 -13.90 29.04
C GLY A 249 -11.31 -12.84 27.96
N ARG A 250 -10.83 -11.66 28.37
CA ARG A 250 -10.14 -10.75 27.46
C ARG A 250 -8.91 -11.49 26.94
N ALA A 251 -8.90 -11.83 25.65
CA ALA A 251 -7.67 -12.19 24.96
C ALA A 251 -6.69 -11.03 25.15
N GLY A 252 -5.66 -11.26 25.95
CA GLY A 252 -4.65 -10.27 26.26
C GLY A 252 -3.86 -9.91 25.01
N PHE A 253 -3.86 -8.64 24.65
CA PHE A 253 -2.89 -8.05 23.73
C PHE A 253 -1.53 -7.95 24.44
N GLY A 254 -0.85 -9.09 24.57
CA GLY A 254 0.40 -9.17 25.32
C GLY A 254 1.11 -10.48 25.06
N GLY A 255 1.81 -10.56 23.92
CA GLY A 255 2.80 -11.59 23.64
C GLY A 255 4.09 -10.91 23.22
N SER A 256 5.09 -10.93 24.10
CA SER A 256 6.47 -10.53 23.83
C SER A 256 7.12 -11.57 22.90
N GLY A 257 7.44 -11.17 21.66
CA GLY A 257 8.19 -11.98 20.69
C GLY A 257 7.40 -12.36 19.43
N GLY A 258 7.31 -11.46 18.45
CA GLY A 258 6.83 -11.81 17.11
C GLY A 258 6.50 -10.61 16.23
N GLY A 259 7.19 -10.46 15.09
CA GLY A 259 6.93 -9.49 14.03
C GLY A 259 5.73 -9.88 13.18
N GLY A 260 4.56 -10.00 13.81
CA GLY A 260 3.33 -10.51 13.20
C GLY A 260 3.00 -9.89 11.84
N ALA A 261 2.25 -10.62 11.02
CA ALA A 261 1.84 -10.14 9.70
C ALA A 261 0.96 -8.89 9.85
N ALA A 262 1.04 -8.00 8.87
CA ALA A 262 0.14 -6.85 8.75
C ALA A 262 -0.46 -6.86 7.34
N TYR A 263 -0.58 -5.70 6.71
CA TYR A 263 -1.26 -5.56 5.41
C TYR A 263 -0.39 -4.91 4.33
N ALA A 264 0.75 -4.32 4.72
CA ALA A 264 1.74 -3.78 3.79
C ALA A 264 2.37 -4.89 2.94
N SER A 265 2.71 -4.56 1.70
CA SER A 265 3.46 -5.48 0.83
C SER A 265 4.97 -5.21 0.95
N PRO A 266 5.82 -6.24 0.90
CA PRO A 266 7.26 -6.05 0.98
C PRO A 266 7.82 -5.36 -0.28
N ILE A 267 8.94 -4.67 -0.10
CA ILE A 267 9.76 -4.10 -1.18
C ILE A 267 11.16 -4.72 -1.16
N ALA A 268 11.80 -4.80 -2.33
CA ALA A 268 13.22 -5.12 -2.45
C ALA A 268 14.02 -3.84 -2.58
N ILE A 269 15.11 -3.72 -1.82
CA ILE A 269 16.06 -2.60 -1.91
C ILE A 269 17.47 -3.14 -2.13
N ASP A 270 18.34 -2.31 -2.68
CA ASP A 270 19.77 -2.56 -2.73
C ASP A 270 20.51 -1.45 -1.97
N LEU A 271 21.30 -1.82 -0.97
CA LEU A 271 22.14 -0.91 -0.21
C LEU A 271 23.60 -1.35 -0.37
N ASP A 272 24.37 -0.61 -1.17
CA ASP A 272 25.79 -0.88 -1.43
C ASP A 272 26.05 -2.35 -1.81
N GLY A 273 25.25 -2.87 -2.75
CA GLY A 273 25.32 -4.24 -3.27
C GLY A 273 24.74 -5.31 -2.35
N GLN A 274 24.14 -4.94 -1.23
CA GLN A 274 23.42 -5.85 -0.34
C GLN A 274 21.93 -5.75 -0.60
N ARG A 275 21.38 -6.72 -1.34
CA ARG A 275 19.95 -6.88 -1.60
C ARG A 275 19.20 -7.25 -0.32
N GLN A 276 18.14 -6.51 0.01
CA GLN A 276 17.34 -6.71 1.24
C GLN A 276 15.85 -6.69 0.91
N TYR A 277 15.05 -7.38 1.72
CA TYR A 277 13.60 -7.25 1.70
C TYR A 277 13.16 -6.45 2.93
N VAL A 278 12.47 -5.34 2.68
CA VAL A 278 11.94 -4.45 3.71
C VAL A 278 10.44 -4.66 3.82
N GLN A 279 9.96 -4.85 5.05
CA GLN A 279 8.55 -5.07 5.32
C GLN A 279 8.09 -4.27 6.55
N LEU A 280 6.91 -3.67 6.45
CA LEU A 280 6.23 -3.07 7.59
C LEU A 280 5.28 -4.10 8.20
N THR A 281 5.74 -4.72 9.28
CA THR A 281 5.01 -5.77 10.01
C THR A 281 4.01 -5.15 10.99
N ALA A 282 3.30 -5.98 11.77
CA ALA A 282 2.41 -5.51 12.83
C ALA A 282 3.15 -4.79 13.97
N ARG A 283 4.48 -4.98 14.09
CA ARG A 283 5.27 -4.47 15.22
C ARG A 283 6.34 -3.47 14.83
N SER A 284 6.87 -3.54 13.62
CA SER A 284 7.97 -2.67 13.19
C SER A 284 8.19 -2.70 11.70
N LEU A 285 8.88 -1.67 11.21
CA LEU A 285 9.55 -1.69 9.91
C LEU A 285 10.85 -2.47 10.06
N THR A 286 11.05 -3.51 9.26
CA THR A 286 12.23 -4.39 9.38
C THR A 286 12.76 -4.80 8.04
N ALA A 287 14.02 -5.21 8.00
CA ALA A 287 14.62 -5.81 6.82
C ALA A 287 15.40 -7.08 7.11
N VAL A 288 15.40 -7.95 6.11
CA VAL A 288 16.18 -9.19 6.07
C VAL A 288 17.00 -9.24 4.80
N ALA A 289 18.14 -9.92 4.83
CA ALA A 289 18.98 -10.15 3.66
C ALA A 289 18.26 -11.05 2.65
N ALA A 290 18.29 -10.67 1.37
CA ALA A 290 17.58 -11.41 0.32
C ALA A 290 18.20 -12.79 0.01
N SER A 291 19.47 -12.98 0.39
CA SER A 291 20.23 -14.22 0.19
C SER A 291 19.73 -15.37 1.06
N ASP A 292 19.54 -15.11 2.35
CA ASP A 292 19.39 -16.15 3.38
C ASP A 292 18.35 -15.82 4.46
N GLY A 293 17.68 -14.68 4.37
CA GLY A 293 16.68 -14.26 5.35
C GLY A 293 17.28 -13.77 6.69
N LYS A 294 18.60 -13.56 6.77
CA LYS A 294 19.22 -13.02 7.98
C LYS A 294 18.66 -11.63 8.29
N PHE A 295 18.19 -11.43 9.52
CA PHE A 295 17.74 -10.12 10.00
C PHE A 295 18.87 -9.09 9.91
N LEU A 296 18.56 -7.89 9.39
CA LEU A 296 19.54 -6.82 9.20
C LEU A 296 19.30 -5.63 10.12
N TRP A 297 18.09 -5.09 10.11
CA TRP A 297 17.74 -3.91 10.90
C TRP A 297 16.25 -3.82 11.18
N GLN A 298 15.90 -2.97 12.14
CA GLN A 298 14.54 -2.67 12.53
C GLN A 298 14.41 -1.20 12.96
N TYR A 299 13.24 -0.66 12.67
CA TYR A 299 12.77 0.64 13.14
C TYR A 299 11.34 0.46 13.65
N ASP A 300 11.12 0.72 14.95
CA ASP A 300 9.85 0.41 15.61
C ASP A 300 8.72 1.33 15.17
N LYS A 301 9.04 2.58 14.83
CA LYS A 301 8.06 3.48 14.21
C LYS A 301 7.99 3.15 12.70
N PRO A 302 6.88 3.41 12.02
CA PRO A 302 5.61 3.92 12.51
C PRO A 302 4.62 2.79 12.85
N ALA A 303 5.07 1.60 13.23
CA ALA A 303 4.13 0.50 13.47
C ALA A 303 3.16 0.88 14.61
N ASN A 304 1.86 0.85 14.31
CA ASN A 304 0.86 1.27 15.27
C ASN A 304 0.49 0.16 16.28
N ARG A 305 -0.07 0.57 17.41
CA ARG A 305 -0.40 -0.35 18.52
C ARG A 305 -1.52 -1.35 18.19
N MET A 306 -2.33 -1.07 17.17
CA MET A 306 -3.39 -1.97 16.70
C MET A 306 -2.83 -3.11 15.84
N GLY A 307 -1.57 -3.02 15.40
CA GLY A 307 -0.98 -3.95 14.43
C GLY A 307 -1.58 -3.80 13.02
N ILE A 308 -2.21 -2.65 12.72
CA ILE A 308 -2.90 -2.41 11.45
C ILE A 308 -2.06 -1.50 10.56
N ASN A 309 -0.96 -2.05 10.05
CA ASN A 309 -0.03 -1.30 9.21
C ASN A 309 -0.21 -1.70 7.73
N CYS A 310 -0.77 -0.79 6.92
CA CYS A 310 -1.14 -1.10 5.53
C CYS A 310 -0.22 -0.44 4.49
N SER A 311 0.47 0.65 4.85
CA SER A 311 1.26 1.41 3.89
C SER A 311 2.54 0.68 3.54
N THR A 312 2.74 0.42 2.24
CA THR A 312 4.00 -0.11 1.72
C THR A 312 5.12 0.92 1.90
N PRO A 313 6.27 0.56 2.51
CA PRO A 313 7.40 1.46 2.66
C PRO A 313 7.89 2.02 1.31
N LEU A 314 8.57 3.16 1.36
CA LEU A 314 9.22 3.78 0.21
C LEU A 314 10.73 3.79 0.46
N TYR A 315 11.51 3.42 -0.55
CA TYR A 315 12.97 3.49 -0.53
C TYR A 315 13.49 4.49 -1.56
N HIS A 316 14.44 5.33 -1.16
CA HIS A 316 15.14 6.25 -2.06
C HIS A 316 16.49 6.67 -1.44
N ASP A 317 17.56 6.60 -2.23
CA ASP A 317 18.91 7.08 -1.85
C ASP A 317 19.39 6.61 -0.47
N GLY A 318 19.26 5.32 -0.17
CA GLY A 318 19.68 4.76 1.11
C GLY A 318 18.74 5.09 2.28
N MET A 319 17.57 5.69 2.03
CA MET A 319 16.60 6.05 3.05
C MET A 319 15.30 5.27 2.87
N VAL A 320 14.66 4.88 3.97
CA VAL A 320 13.36 4.21 3.97
C VAL A 320 12.35 5.05 4.73
N PHE A 321 11.27 5.43 4.07
CA PHE A 321 10.12 6.07 4.69
C PHE A 321 8.98 5.09 4.88
N ALA A 322 8.34 5.14 6.04
CA ALA A 322 7.08 4.45 6.28
C ALA A 322 6.12 5.38 7.04
N SER A 323 4.82 5.13 6.88
CA SER A 323 3.78 5.82 7.63
C SER A 323 2.61 4.88 7.93
N SER A 324 1.94 5.10 9.06
CA SER A 324 0.77 4.37 9.49
C SER A 324 -0.25 5.31 10.15
N ALA A 325 -1.52 5.00 9.95
CA ALA A 325 -2.63 5.63 10.67
C ALA A 325 -2.71 5.18 12.14
N TYR A 326 -3.85 5.49 12.78
CA TYR A 326 -4.16 5.17 14.18
C TYR A 326 -3.26 5.88 15.19
N GLY A 327 -2.90 7.12 14.88
CA GLY A 327 -2.09 8.00 15.71
C GLY A 327 -0.59 7.70 15.69
N ALA A 328 -0.13 6.80 14.81
CA ALA A 328 1.29 6.41 14.77
C ALA A 328 2.17 7.40 14.00
N GLY A 329 1.64 8.02 12.94
CA GLY A 329 2.40 8.97 12.13
C GLY A 329 3.32 8.26 11.13
N GLY A 330 4.47 8.87 10.86
CA GLY A 330 5.47 8.36 9.92
C GLY A 330 6.88 8.68 10.36
N GLY A 331 7.85 8.10 9.66
CA GLY A 331 9.26 8.36 9.92
C GLY A 331 10.14 7.95 8.74
N LEU A 332 11.27 8.64 8.64
CA LEU A 332 12.33 8.33 7.69
C LEU A 332 13.53 7.80 8.46
N VAL A 333 14.07 6.67 8.02
CA VAL A 333 15.37 6.18 8.48
C VAL A 333 16.39 6.24 7.35
N LYS A 334 17.61 6.65 7.69
CA LYS A 334 18.78 6.52 6.82
C LYS A 334 19.48 5.22 7.14
N LEU A 335 19.81 4.47 6.10
CA LEU A 335 20.54 3.22 6.20
C LEU A 335 22.02 3.45 5.92
N SER A 336 22.88 2.79 6.68
CA SER A 336 24.31 2.70 6.41
C SER A 336 24.79 1.27 6.59
N LYS A 337 25.57 0.78 5.63
CA LYS A 337 26.20 -0.54 5.69
C LYS A 337 27.54 -0.42 6.40
N GLU A 338 27.75 -1.26 7.41
CA GLU A 338 29.01 -1.34 8.15
C GLU A 338 29.97 -2.32 7.46
N ALA A 339 31.25 -2.26 7.82
CA ALA A 339 32.30 -3.11 7.22
C ALA A 339 32.06 -4.62 7.43
N ASP A 340 31.33 -5.00 8.48
CA ASP A 340 30.96 -6.40 8.78
C ASP A 340 29.68 -6.86 8.06
N GLY A 341 29.09 -6.00 7.22
CA GLY A 341 27.85 -6.27 6.48
C GLY A 341 26.57 -6.12 7.30
N SER A 342 26.67 -5.70 8.57
CA SER A 342 25.50 -5.22 9.33
C SER A 342 25.02 -3.87 8.78
N VAL A 343 23.77 -3.54 9.05
CA VAL A 343 23.15 -2.31 8.57
C VAL A 343 22.60 -1.55 9.76
N LYS A 344 22.97 -0.28 9.88
CA LYS A 344 22.35 0.64 10.83
C LYS A 344 21.19 1.35 10.18
N ALA A 345 20.12 1.55 10.94
CA ALA A 345 18.98 2.38 10.57
C ALA A 345 18.88 3.52 11.58
N GLU A 346 19.16 4.74 11.14
CA GLU A 346 19.14 5.94 11.97
C GLU A 346 17.94 6.80 11.62
N GLU A 347 17.10 7.13 12.62
CA GLU A 347 15.96 8.04 12.41
C GLU A 347 16.47 9.42 11.98
N VAL A 348 16.00 9.87 10.81
CA VAL A 348 16.26 11.23 10.31
C VAL A 348 15.21 12.18 10.87
N TYR A 349 13.93 11.81 10.75
CA TYR A 349 12.81 12.53 11.33
C TYR A 349 11.62 11.62 11.58
N ALA A 350 10.71 12.09 12.45
CA ALA A 350 9.35 11.59 12.60
C ALA A 350 8.35 12.67 12.15
N THR A 351 7.14 12.25 11.73
CA THR A 351 6.09 13.14 11.23
C THR A 351 4.71 12.67 11.67
N ASP A 352 3.75 13.60 11.74
CA ASP A 352 2.34 13.31 12.02
C ASP A 352 1.55 12.87 10.77
N MET A 353 2.22 12.68 9.63
CA MET A 353 1.60 12.09 8.44
C MET A 353 1.14 10.67 8.74
N GLN A 354 -0.15 10.40 8.53
CA GLN A 354 -0.80 9.13 8.88
C GLN A 354 -1.34 8.44 7.65
N ASN A 355 -0.59 7.53 7.05
CA ASN A 355 -1.05 6.82 5.86
C ASN A 355 -1.89 5.59 6.27
N HIS A 356 -3.17 5.58 5.89
CA HIS A 356 -4.09 4.54 6.32
C HIS A 356 -4.18 3.36 5.35
N HIS A 357 -4.55 3.59 4.08
CA HIS A 357 -4.77 2.54 3.07
C HIS A 357 -3.82 2.67 1.86
N GLY A 358 -2.75 3.45 1.97
CA GLY A 358 -1.84 3.79 0.87
C GLY A 358 -2.34 5.01 0.10
N GLY A 359 -1.60 5.67 -0.78
CA GLY A 359 -0.22 5.49 -1.20
C GLY A 359 0.62 6.74 -0.91
N MET A 360 1.89 6.67 -1.26
CA MET A 360 2.89 7.72 -1.06
C MET A 360 3.78 7.78 -2.30
N ILE A 361 3.79 8.89 -3.00
CA ILE A 361 4.57 9.09 -4.22
C ILE A 361 5.71 10.06 -3.92
N LEU A 362 6.94 9.61 -4.10
CA LEU A 362 8.11 10.49 -4.10
C LEU A 362 8.33 11.03 -5.51
N HIS A 363 8.31 12.34 -5.69
CA HIS A 363 8.58 13.00 -6.97
C HIS A 363 9.35 14.29 -6.73
N ASP A 364 10.47 14.45 -7.44
CA ASP A 364 11.36 15.62 -7.40
C ASP A 364 11.78 16.06 -5.99
N GLY A 365 12.07 15.09 -5.12
CA GLY A 365 12.50 15.32 -3.73
C GLY A 365 11.36 15.55 -2.73
N TYR A 366 10.10 15.51 -3.18
CA TYR A 366 8.93 15.72 -2.33
C TYR A 366 8.06 14.48 -2.26
N LEU A 367 7.61 14.17 -1.04
CA LEU A 367 6.69 13.07 -0.76
C LEU A 367 5.26 13.58 -0.75
N TYR A 368 4.45 13.12 -1.69
CA TYR A 368 3.01 13.35 -1.74
C TYR A 368 2.30 12.11 -1.22
N GLY A 369 1.43 12.26 -0.23
CA GLY A 369 0.78 11.08 0.35
C GLY A 369 -0.56 11.37 0.97
N ALA A 370 -1.41 10.36 0.94
CA ALA A 370 -2.64 10.37 1.71
C ALA A 370 -2.31 10.35 3.22
N SER A 371 -3.01 11.16 3.99
CA SER A 371 -2.86 11.30 5.44
C SER A 371 -4.23 11.32 6.10
N GLY A 372 -4.42 10.58 7.19
CA GLY A 372 -5.69 10.46 7.91
C GLY A 372 -5.97 9.05 8.44
N GLY A 373 -7.23 8.81 8.76
CA GLY A 373 -7.71 7.59 9.39
C GLY A 373 -9.19 7.38 9.15
N ASN A 374 -9.88 6.75 10.11
CA ASN A 374 -11.33 6.51 10.03
C ASN A 374 -12.15 7.80 10.08
N GLU A 375 -11.57 8.88 10.59
CA GLU A 375 -12.19 10.20 10.73
C GLU A 375 -12.27 10.98 9.40
N GLY A 376 -11.51 10.56 8.39
CA GLY A 376 -11.32 11.25 7.12
C GLY A 376 -9.85 11.33 6.76
N GLY A 377 -9.53 12.09 5.70
CA GLY A 377 -8.16 12.25 5.27
C GLY A 377 -7.91 13.56 4.53
N ALA A 378 -6.70 13.66 4.01
CA ALA A 378 -6.15 14.79 3.30
C ALA A 378 -4.97 14.32 2.45
N LEU A 379 -4.65 15.08 1.43
CA LEU A 379 -3.35 14.99 0.78
C LEU A 379 -2.35 15.90 1.53
N VAL A 380 -1.14 15.40 1.74
CA VAL A 380 -0.03 16.16 2.31
C VAL A 380 1.18 16.09 1.38
N CYS A 381 1.99 17.15 1.40
CA CYS A 381 3.30 17.19 0.77
C CYS A 381 4.37 17.46 1.81
N LEU A 382 5.38 16.61 1.85
CA LEU A 382 6.55 16.78 2.70
C LEU A 382 7.81 16.94 1.84
N ASP A 383 8.76 17.74 2.27
CA ASP A 383 10.14 17.58 1.82
C ASP A 383 10.65 16.22 2.31
N PHE A 384 11.09 15.36 1.38
CA PHE A 384 11.38 13.96 1.70
C PHE A 384 12.56 13.79 2.64
N LYS A 385 13.56 14.68 2.59
CA LYS A 385 14.80 14.52 3.38
C LYS A 385 14.69 15.15 4.76
N THR A 386 13.87 16.19 4.91
CA THR A 386 13.75 16.96 6.16
C THR A 386 12.46 16.68 6.93
N GLY A 387 11.43 16.14 6.27
CA GLY A 387 10.11 15.95 6.87
C GLY A 387 9.31 17.25 7.00
N GLN A 388 9.82 18.37 6.49
CA GLN A 388 9.11 19.64 6.50
C GLN A 388 7.77 19.51 5.76
N VAL A 389 6.68 19.86 6.43
CA VAL A 389 5.36 19.96 5.80
C VAL A 389 5.37 21.16 4.86
N MET A 390 5.28 20.89 3.56
CA MET A 390 5.21 21.92 2.53
C MET A 390 3.80 22.48 2.41
N TRP A 391 2.82 21.59 2.46
CA TRP A 391 1.40 21.91 2.65
C TRP A 391 0.64 20.69 3.13
N ASP A 392 -0.51 20.96 3.75
CA ASP A 392 -1.42 19.96 4.27
C ASP A 392 -2.86 20.45 4.03
N GLN A 393 -3.64 19.69 3.26
CA GLN A 393 -5.01 20.09 2.92
C GLN A 393 -5.91 20.27 4.16
N ARG A 394 -5.56 19.73 5.33
CA ARG A 394 -6.33 19.92 6.57
C ARG A 394 -6.35 21.38 7.04
N GLN A 395 -5.38 22.20 6.62
CA GLN A 395 -5.23 23.57 7.10
C GLN A 395 -6.36 24.51 6.67
N ASP A 396 -7.11 24.18 5.62
CA ASP A 396 -8.29 24.96 5.22
C ASP A 396 -9.57 24.60 5.99
N GLY A 397 -9.49 23.65 6.92
CA GLY A 397 -10.60 23.21 7.77
C GLY A 397 -11.65 22.35 7.06
N GLN A 398 -11.51 22.06 5.77
CA GLN A 398 -12.47 21.23 5.04
C GLN A 398 -12.22 19.75 5.31
N ARG A 399 -13.30 19.04 5.66
CA ARG A 399 -13.28 17.58 5.81
C ARG A 399 -13.23 16.92 4.43
N ARG A 400 -12.33 15.96 4.25
CA ARG A 400 -12.20 15.18 3.01
C ARG A 400 -12.13 13.69 3.33
N ALA A 401 -12.41 12.86 2.34
CA ALA A 401 -12.16 11.43 2.41
C ALA A 401 -10.65 11.16 2.30
N LYS A 402 -10.19 10.11 2.97
CA LYS A 402 -8.88 9.51 2.71
C LYS A 402 -8.91 8.80 1.36
N GLY A 403 -7.76 8.43 0.83
CA GLY A 403 -7.67 7.81 -0.49
C GLY A 403 -6.30 7.23 -0.75
N SER A 404 -6.09 6.77 -1.99
CA SER A 404 -4.88 6.15 -2.49
C SER A 404 -4.38 6.83 -3.77
N LEU A 405 -3.06 6.76 -4.00
CA LEU A 405 -2.37 7.50 -5.06
C LEU A 405 -1.74 6.56 -6.07
N ALA A 406 -1.80 6.97 -7.33
CA ALA A 406 -0.88 6.57 -8.38
C ALA A 406 -0.32 7.83 -9.07
N PHE A 407 0.72 7.65 -9.87
CA PHE A 407 1.36 8.71 -10.62
C PHE A 407 1.57 8.26 -12.05
N ALA A 408 1.25 9.11 -13.01
CA ALA A 408 1.51 8.83 -14.41
C ALA A 408 1.68 10.15 -15.16
N ASP A 409 2.64 10.17 -16.08
CA ASP A 409 2.83 11.29 -17.00
C ASP A 409 2.85 12.68 -16.31
N GLY A 410 3.60 12.78 -15.20
CA GLY A 410 3.79 14.01 -14.44
C GLY A 410 2.66 14.39 -13.49
N LEU A 411 1.59 13.58 -13.38
CA LEU A 411 0.41 13.91 -12.59
C LEU A 411 0.10 12.83 -11.55
N LEU A 412 -0.44 13.26 -10.41
CA LEU A 412 -0.97 12.41 -9.36
C LEU A 412 -2.44 12.09 -9.63
N TYR A 413 -2.78 10.81 -9.57
CA TYR A 413 -4.13 10.28 -9.65
C TYR A 413 -4.54 9.89 -8.23
N TYR A 414 -5.43 10.66 -7.62
CA TYR A 414 -5.88 10.44 -6.25
C TYR A 414 -7.30 9.90 -6.22
N ARG A 415 -7.44 8.65 -5.79
CA ARG A 415 -8.75 8.01 -5.60
C ARG A 415 -9.14 8.08 -4.13
N MET A 416 -10.23 8.76 -3.85
CA MET A 416 -10.78 8.88 -2.50
C MET A 416 -11.75 7.75 -2.17
N GLU A 417 -11.91 7.48 -0.87
CA GLU A 417 -12.77 6.44 -0.31
C GLU A 417 -14.26 6.63 -0.64
N ASP A 418 -14.67 7.86 -0.91
CA ASP A 418 -16.03 8.21 -1.35
C ASP A 418 -16.23 8.07 -2.87
N GLY A 419 -15.22 7.58 -3.59
CA GLY A 419 -15.23 7.36 -5.03
C GLY A 419 -14.94 8.61 -5.87
N THR A 420 -14.61 9.75 -5.24
CA THR A 420 -14.07 10.89 -5.97
C THR A 420 -12.69 10.54 -6.53
N ILE A 421 -12.42 10.92 -7.78
CA ILE A 421 -11.10 10.79 -8.38
C ILE A 421 -10.63 12.17 -8.81
N VAL A 422 -9.39 12.49 -8.46
CA VAL A 422 -8.79 13.81 -8.69
C VAL A 422 -7.47 13.67 -9.43
N LEU A 423 -7.28 14.52 -10.43
CA LEU A 423 -6.03 14.70 -11.15
C LEU A 423 -5.32 15.93 -10.59
N ILE A 424 -4.10 15.73 -10.12
CA ILE A 424 -3.36 16.74 -9.34
C ILE A 424 -2.00 16.94 -9.98
N GLU A 425 -1.63 18.21 -10.16
CA GLU A 425 -0.26 18.57 -10.51
C GLU A 425 0.60 18.58 -9.23
N PRO A 426 1.68 17.78 -9.19
CA PRO A 426 2.58 17.80 -8.04
C PRO A 426 3.31 19.15 -7.99
N ASN A 427 3.14 19.86 -6.88
CA ASN A 427 3.83 21.12 -6.65
C ASN A 427 4.09 21.27 -5.14
N PRO A 428 5.34 21.41 -4.69
CA PRO A 428 5.63 21.54 -3.27
C PRO A 428 5.18 22.87 -2.69
N LYS A 429 4.96 23.91 -3.49
CA LYS A 429 4.56 25.24 -2.98
C LYS A 429 3.09 25.32 -2.63
N GLN A 430 2.24 24.52 -3.29
CA GLN A 430 0.80 24.53 -3.08
C GLN A 430 0.13 23.29 -3.69
N TYR A 431 -1.03 22.92 -3.17
CA TYR A 431 -1.94 21.98 -3.82
C TYR A 431 -2.49 22.57 -5.13
N THR A 432 -2.34 21.85 -6.24
CA THR A 432 -2.84 22.28 -7.56
C THR A 432 -3.70 21.18 -8.19
N GLU A 433 -5.01 21.33 -8.10
CA GLU A 433 -5.97 20.44 -8.75
C GLU A 433 -6.17 20.80 -10.22
N ARG A 434 -6.11 19.81 -11.11
CA ARG A 434 -6.36 19.98 -12.55
C ARG A 434 -7.79 19.66 -12.93
N SER A 435 -8.32 18.55 -12.41
CA SER A 435 -9.71 18.12 -12.64
C SER A 435 -10.12 17.10 -11.60
N ARG A 436 -11.43 16.89 -11.48
CA ARG A 436 -12.02 15.81 -10.67
C ARG A 436 -13.26 15.27 -11.35
N PHE A 437 -13.66 14.06 -10.97
CA PHE A 437 -14.99 13.54 -11.27
C PHE A 437 -15.46 12.61 -10.15
N GLN A 438 -16.78 12.44 -10.07
CA GLN A 438 -17.39 11.44 -9.22
C GLN A 438 -17.54 10.14 -10.01
N GLN A 439 -16.99 9.03 -9.50
CA GLN A 439 -17.18 7.72 -10.13
C GLN A 439 -18.69 7.40 -10.25
N PRO A 440 -19.23 7.18 -11.46
CA PRO A 440 -20.62 6.80 -11.65
C PRO A 440 -20.87 5.37 -11.15
N ASP A 441 -22.14 5.07 -10.83
CA ASP A 441 -22.63 3.74 -10.45
C ASP A 441 -21.83 3.04 -9.33
N ARG A 442 -21.24 3.83 -8.43
CA ARG A 442 -20.45 3.30 -7.32
C ARG A 442 -21.31 2.74 -6.20
N THR A 443 -20.73 1.84 -5.42
CA THR A 443 -21.37 1.34 -4.20
C THR A 443 -21.34 2.42 -3.11
N ARG A 444 -22.20 2.32 -2.08
CA ARG A 444 -22.09 3.16 -0.88
C ARG A 444 -21.02 2.67 0.10
N LEU A 445 -20.30 1.60 -0.23
CA LEU A 445 -19.27 1.02 0.61
C LEU A 445 -17.95 1.79 0.43
N PRO A 446 -17.01 1.70 1.39
CA PRO A 446 -15.70 2.33 1.25
C PRO A 446 -14.91 1.82 0.03
N ALA A 447 -14.22 2.72 -0.66
CA ALA A 447 -13.36 2.38 -1.81
C ALA A 447 -11.87 2.46 -1.43
N TRP A 448 -11.19 1.33 -1.25
CA TRP A 448 -9.78 1.29 -0.80
C TRP A 448 -8.77 0.86 -1.86
N SER A 449 -9.23 0.26 -2.96
CA SER A 449 -8.32 -0.17 -4.03
C SER A 449 -7.54 1.02 -4.60
N HIS A 450 -6.27 0.79 -4.92
CA HIS A 450 -5.43 1.79 -5.56
C HIS A 450 -5.85 1.99 -7.02
N PRO A 451 -5.84 3.23 -7.53
CA PRO A 451 -6.00 3.45 -8.96
C PRO A 451 -4.81 2.83 -9.71
N VAL A 452 -5.06 2.24 -10.86
CA VAL A 452 -4.01 1.64 -11.71
C VAL A 452 -4.05 2.34 -13.06
N ILE A 453 -2.88 2.77 -13.55
CA ILE A 453 -2.73 3.44 -14.85
C ILE A 453 -1.84 2.58 -15.73
N ALA A 454 -2.41 2.01 -16.79
CA ALA A 454 -1.69 1.12 -17.69
C ALA A 454 -2.26 1.17 -19.11
N ASN A 455 -1.37 1.27 -20.10
CA ASN A 455 -1.71 1.26 -21.51
C ASN A 455 -2.83 2.25 -21.87
N GLY A 456 -2.76 3.49 -21.39
CA GLY A 456 -3.77 4.54 -21.63
C GLY A 456 -5.07 4.38 -20.84
N GLY A 457 -5.18 3.35 -20.00
CA GLY A 457 -6.36 3.08 -19.18
C GLY A 457 -6.16 3.45 -17.71
N LEU A 458 -7.16 4.11 -17.12
CA LEU A 458 -7.32 4.25 -15.67
C LEU A 458 -8.30 3.18 -15.17
N TYR A 459 -7.78 2.21 -14.41
CA TYR A 459 -8.55 1.11 -13.84
C TYR A 459 -8.92 1.41 -12.39
N VAL A 460 -10.20 1.26 -12.09
CA VAL A 460 -10.76 1.57 -10.77
C VAL A 460 -11.64 0.42 -10.31
N ARG A 461 -11.20 -0.30 -9.28
CA ARG A 461 -12.01 -1.36 -8.65
C ARG A 461 -12.86 -0.82 -7.52
N ASP A 462 -14.17 -0.95 -7.61
CA ASP A 462 -15.10 -0.62 -6.53
C ASP A 462 -15.88 -1.87 -6.15
N GLN A 463 -15.42 -2.53 -5.08
CA GLN A 463 -16.04 -3.74 -4.56
C GLN A 463 -16.13 -4.84 -5.62
N ASP A 464 -17.33 -5.10 -6.17
CA ASP A 464 -17.60 -6.10 -7.20
C ASP A 464 -17.66 -5.54 -8.62
N ALA A 465 -17.23 -4.30 -8.83
CA ALA A 465 -17.16 -3.65 -10.13
C ALA A 465 -15.73 -3.21 -10.48
N LEU A 466 -15.40 -3.23 -11.77
CA LEU A 466 -14.17 -2.69 -12.35
C LEU A 466 -14.54 -1.74 -13.49
N PHE A 467 -14.02 -0.52 -13.42
CA PHE A 467 -14.15 0.50 -14.44
C PHE A 467 -12.82 0.67 -15.15
N CYS A 468 -12.84 0.84 -16.46
CA CYS A 468 -11.71 1.29 -17.25
C CYS A 468 -12.09 2.58 -17.96
N TYR A 469 -11.38 3.67 -17.64
CA TYR A 469 -11.51 4.94 -18.34
C TYR A 469 -10.36 5.12 -19.31
N ASN A 470 -10.63 5.66 -20.49
CA ASN A 470 -9.59 6.08 -21.41
C ASN A 470 -9.01 7.42 -20.93
N VAL A 471 -7.72 7.42 -20.59
CA VAL A 471 -6.98 8.60 -20.14
C VAL A 471 -5.85 8.98 -21.09
N GLU A 472 -5.79 8.37 -22.27
CA GLU A 472 -4.93 8.76 -23.39
C GLU A 472 -5.58 9.84 -24.26
#